data_AF-A0A2A8HUC8-F1
#
_entry.id   AF-A0A2A8HUC8-F1
#
_cell.length_a   1.000
_cell.length_b   1.000
_cell.length_c   1.000
_cell.angle_alpha   90.00
_cell.angle_beta   90.00
_cell.angle_gamma   90.00
#
_symmetry.space_group_name_H-M   'P 1'
#
loop_
_entity.id
_entity.type
_entity.pdbx_description
1 polymer ?
#
loop_
_entity_poly.entity_id
_entity_poly.type
_entity_poly.pdbx_seq_one_letter_code
_entity_poly.pdbx_strand_id
1 'polypeptide(L)'
;MPQTTIPEAIQNPQLIARFEARRADFLRSLKRLRPADAANDDRVGGILTELHKLAGVASLFGAEQLGTHATAYHLKLKNAPVGSRPEILREMLRVFSDDKR
;
A
#
# COMPACT_ATOMS: atom_id res chain seq x y z
N MET A 1 -10.87 -13.12 22.56
CA MET A 1 -10.95 -12.43 21.25
C MET A 1 -10.83 -10.94 21.56
N PRO A 2 -9.66 -10.30 21.40
CA PRO A 2 -9.58 -8.86 21.55
C PRO A 2 -10.38 -8.23 20.40
N GLN A 3 -11.42 -7.48 20.74
CA GLN A 3 -12.15 -6.66 19.77
C GLN A 3 -11.19 -5.54 19.35
N THR A 4 -10.79 -5.50 18.08
CA THR A 4 -10.07 -4.36 17.51
C THR A 4 -11.06 -3.19 17.43
N THR A 5 -11.35 -2.55 18.56
CA THR A 5 -12.18 -1.35 18.60
C THR A 5 -11.40 -0.24 17.95
N ILE A 6 -11.84 0.15 16.74
CA ILE A 6 -11.38 1.36 16.06
C ILE A 6 -11.50 2.51 17.06
N PRO A 7 -10.40 3.20 17.42
CA PRO A 7 -10.45 4.32 18.36
C PRO A 7 -11.50 5.35 17.93
N GLU A 8 -12.33 5.85 18.85
CA GLU A 8 -13.42 6.81 18.55
C GLU A 8 -12.93 8.04 17.74
N ALA A 9 -11.68 8.46 17.95
CA ALA A 9 -11.06 9.55 17.19
C ALA A 9 -11.00 9.30 15.67
N ILE A 10 -11.03 8.05 15.23
CA ILE A 10 -10.91 7.63 13.82
C ILE A 10 -12.29 7.50 13.16
N GLN A 11 -13.38 7.53 13.93
CA GLN A 11 -14.73 7.66 13.39
C GLN A 11 -14.98 9.04 12.76
N ASN A 12 -14.03 9.97 12.84
CA ASN A 12 -14.09 11.24 12.13
C ASN A 12 -14.15 11.00 10.60
N PRO A 13 -15.24 11.39 9.92
CA PRO A 13 -15.41 11.18 8.48
C PRO A 13 -14.30 11.80 7.63
N GLN A 14 -13.69 12.89 8.09
CA GLN A 14 -12.58 13.53 7.38
C GLN A 14 -11.30 12.69 7.41
N LEU A 15 -11.05 11.96 8.51
CA LEU A 15 -9.90 11.06 8.61
C LEU A 15 -10.09 9.82 7.74
N ILE A 16 -11.31 9.26 7.74
CA ILE A 16 -11.69 8.15 6.87
C ILE A 16 -11.53 8.55 5.40
N ALA A 17 -12.05 9.72 5.00
CA ALA A 17 -11.92 10.21 3.64
C ALA A 17 -10.45 10.43 3.23
N ARG A 18 -9.60 10.90 4.13
CA ARG A 18 -8.15 11.06 3.88
C ARG A 18 -7.45 9.71 3.72
N PHE A 19 -7.83 8.70 4.50
CA PHE A 19 -7.30 7.34 4.37
C PHE A 19 -7.69 6.72 3.03
N GLU A 20 -8.97 6.81 2.65
CA GLU A 20 -9.46 6.32 1.35
C GLU A 20 -8.80 7.04 0.18
N ALA A 21 -8.64 8.37 0.27
CA ALA A 21 -7.93 9.16 -0.73
C ALA A 21 -6.48 8.68 -0.89
N ARG A 22 -5.76 8.42 0.21
CA ARG A 22 -4.40 7.87 0.18
C ARG A 22 -4.34 6.51 -0.50
N ARG A 23 -5.30 5.62 -0.20
CA ARG A 23 -5.40 4.31 -0.85
C ARG A 23 -5.63 4.44 -2.35
N ALA A 24 -6.51 5.35 -2.76
CA ALA A 24 -6.77 5.64 -4.17
C ALA A 24 -5.55 6.23 -4.90
N ASP A 25 -4.82 7.14 -4.25
CA ASP A 25 -3.61 7.76 -4.81
C ASP A 25 -2.45 6.78 -4.91
N PHE A 26 -2.28 5.89 -3.93
CA PHE A 26 -1.34 4.77 -4.02
C PHE A 26 -1.66 3.87 -5.22
N LEU A 27 -2.92 3.45 -5.37
CA LEU A 27 -3.36 2.64 -6.50
C LEU A 27 -3.14 3.34 -7.85
N ARG A 28 -3.40 4.65 -7.91
CA ARG A 28 -3.15 5.45 -9.11
C ARG A 28 -1.67 5.52 -9.43
N SER A 29 -0.82 5.68 -8.43
CA SER A 29 0.64 5.70 -8.60
C SER A 29 1.16 4.36 -9.10
N LEU A 30 0.66 3.26 -8.52
CA LEU A 30 1.01 1.91 -8.93
C LEU A 30 0.56 1.59 -10.37
N LYS A 31 -0.64 2.02 -10.76
CA LYS A 31 -1.16 1.86 -12.14
C LYS A 31 -0.37 2.64 -13.18
N ARG A 32 0.29 3.74 -12.79
CA ARG A 32 1.06 4.60 -13.70
C ARG A 32 2.49 4.13 -13.89
N LEU A 33 2.98 3.19 -13.09
CA LEU A 33 4.32 2.63 -13.24
C LEU A 33 4.40 1.74 -14.47
N ARG A 34 5.32 2.09 -15.37
CA ARG A 34 5.67 1.25 -16.51
C ARG A 34 6.76 0.26 -16.10
N PRO A 35 6.92 -0.86 -16.83
CA PRO A 35 7.98 -1.82 -16.55
C PRO A 35 9.38 -1.20 -16.47
N ALA A 36 9.67 -0.20 -17.31
CA ALA A 36 10.94 0.52 -17.30
C ALA A 36 11.17 1.34 -16.02
N ASP A 37 10.10 1.79 -15.36
CA ASP A 37 10.19 2.59 -14.13
C ASP A 37 10.57 1.70 -12.93
N ALA A 38 10.46 0.38 -13.03
CA ALA A 38 10.85 -0.58 -11.98
C ALA A 38 12.37 -0.66 -11.76
N ALA A 39 13.17 -0.24 -12.74
CA ALA A 39 14.62 -0.15 -12.62
C ALA A 39 15.09 1.20 -12.04
N ASN A 40 14.18 2.16 -11.89
CA ASN A 40 14.49 3.47 -11.35
C ASN A 40 14.29 3.46 -9.82
N ASP A 41 15.38 3.61 -9.07
CA ASP A 41 15.36 3.57 -7.60
C ASP A 41 14.52 4.70 -6.99
N ASP A 42 14.45 5.89 -7.58
CA ASP A 42 13.62 6.99 -7.07
C ASP A 42 12.13 6.66 -7.20
N ARG A 43 11.74 6.08 -8.34
CA ARG A 43 10.37 5.64 -8.60
C ARG A 43 9.96 4.53 -7.64
N VAL A 44 10.84 3.55 -7.45
CA VAL A 44 10.62 2.43 -6.50
C VAL A 44 10.61 2.93 -5.06
N GLY A 45 11.48 3.88 -4.70
CA GLY A 45 11.53 4.52 -3.38
C GLY A 45 10.24 5.27 -3.05
N GLY A 46 9.62 5.93 -4.03
CA GLY A 46 8.30 6.53 -3.87
C GLY A 46 7.22 5.51 -3.49
N ILE A 47 7.23 4.34 -4.13
CA ILE A 47 6.29 3.25 -3.81
C ILE A 47 6.54 2.65 -2.44
N LEU A 48 7.81 2.42 -2.08
CA LEU A 48 8.18 1.95 -0.74
C LEU A 48 7.69 2.92 0.35
N THR A 49 7.85 4.22 0.12
CA THR A 49 7.37 5.26 1.03
C THR A 49 5.85 5.18 1.23
N GLU A 50 5.07 5.01 0.15
CA GLU A 50 3.62 4.90 0.25
C GLU A 50 3.16 3.59 0.92
N LEU A 51 3.84 2.46 0.63
CA LEU A 51 3.58 1.19 1.32
C LEU A 51 3.82 1.29 2.82
N HIS A 52 4.93 1.92 3.23
CA HIS A 52 5.23 2.10 4.66
C HIS A 52 4.17 2.95 5.36
N LYS A 53 3.73 4.04 4.73
CA LYS A 53 2.65 4.89 5.25
C LYS A 53 1.33 4.13 5.35
N LEU A 54 0.95 3.37 4.32
CA LEU A 54 -0.28 2.58 4.31
C LEU A 54 -0.26 1.52 5.41
N ALA A 55 0.85 0.78 5.55
CA ALA A 55 1.03 -0.20 6.60
C ALA A 55 0.84 0.40 8.01
N GLY A 56 1.45 1.56 8.26
CA GLY A 56 1.40 2.22 9.57
C GLY A 56 0.01 2.75 9.96
N VAL A 57 -0.82 3.13 8.98
CA VAL A 57 -2.15 3.69 9.28
C VAL A 57 -3.28 2.67 9.11
N ALA A 58 -3.09 1.56 8.39
CA ALA A 58 -4.17 0.64 8.07
C ALA A 58 -4.86 0.01 9.30
N SER A 59 -4.10 -0.32 10.35
CA SER A 59 -4.65 -0.85 11.61
C SER A 59 -5.59 0.15 12.31
N LEU A 60 -5.29 1.45 12.21
CA LEU A 60 -6.13 2.51 12.78
C LEU A 60 -7.53 2.49 12.16
N PHE A 61 -7.65 2.17 10.87
CA PHE A 61 -8.91 2.15 10.14
C PHE A 61 -9.54 0.76 10.02
N GLY A 62 -9.08 -0.24 10.80
CA GLY A 62 -9.59 -1.62 10.73
C GLY A 62 -9.25 -2.36 9.44
N ALA A 63 -8.33 -1.84 8.62
CA ALA A 63 -7.89 -2.42 7.36
C ALA A 63 -6.68 -3.36 7.55
N GLU A 64 -6.78 -4.33 8.47
CA GLU A 64 -5.66 -5.18 8.89
C GLU A 64 -5.02 -5.96 7.72
N GLN A 65 -5.83 -6.47 6.78
CA GLN A 65 -5.32 -7.17 5.59
C GLN A 65 -4.52 -6.23 4.67
N LEU A 66 -5.01 -5.00 4.45
CA LEU A 66 -4.29 -3.98 3.68
C LEU A 66 -2.94 -3.67 4.33
N GLY A 67 -2.90 -3.52 5.65
CA GLY A 67 -1.66 -3.26 6.40
C GLY A 67 -0.66 -4.41 6.28
N THR A 68 -1.16 -5.65 6.33
CA THR A 68 -0.36 -6.87 6.15
C THR A 68 0.22 -6.96 4.75
N HIS A 69 -0.59 -6.78 3.71
CA HIS A 69 -0.13 -6.74 2.32
C HIS A 69 0.88 -5.61 2.10
N ALA A 70 0.62 -4.41 2.60
CA ALA A 70 1.53 -3.28 2.47
C ALA A 70 2.90 -3.56 3.11
N THR A 71 2.92 -4.18 4.29
CA THR A 71 4.16 -4.60 4.96
C THR A 71 4.91 -5.67 4.17
N ALA A 72 4.19 -6.69 3.70
CA ALA A 72 4.78 -7.79 2.94
C ALA A 72 5.42 -7.29 1.63
N TYR A 73 4.69 -6.48 0.86
CA TYR A 73 5.21 -5.93 -0.40
C TYR A 73 6.30 -4.89 -0.19
N HIS A 74 6.25 -4.11 0.91
CA HIS A 74 7.35 -3.21 1.26
C HIS A 74 8.65 -3.97 1.43
N LEU A 75 8.64 -5.06 2.22
CA LEU A 75 9.82 -5.90 2.43
C LEU A 75 10.25 -6.61 1.15
N LYS A 76 9.29 -7.18 0.40
CA LYS A 76 9.54 -7.88 -0.86
C LYS A 76 10.23 -6.95 -1.88
N LEU A 77 9.70 -5.75 -2.07
CA LEU A 77 10.22 -4.79 -3.05
C LEU A 77 11.56 -4.17 -2.60
N LYS A 78 11.71 -3.87 -1.30
CA LYS A 78 12.93 -3.30 -0.72
C LYS A 78 14.14 -4.23 -0.90
N ASN A 79 13.93 -5.54 -0.76
CA ASN A 79 15.00 -6.54 -0.82
C ASN A 79 15.16 -7.16 -2.22
N ALA A 80 14.29 -6.82 -3.17
CA ALA A 80 14.31 -7.43 -4.50
C ALA A 80 15.45 -6.90 -5.37
N PRO A 81 16.14 -7.79 -6.11
CA PRO A 81 17.04 -7.37 -7.17
C PRO A 81 16.25 -6.63 -8.25
N VAL A 82 16.91 -5.68 -8.92
CA VAL A 82 16.30 -4.80 -9.93
C VAL A 82 15.50 -5.59 -10.98
N GLY A 83 16.02 -6.72 -11.45
CA GLY A 83 15.37 -7.56 -12.46
C GLY A 83 14.04 -8.17 -12.04
N SER A 84 13.79 -8.36 -10.73
CA SER A 84 12.55 -8.95 -10.20
C SER A 84 11.47 -7.92 -9.85
N ARG A 85 11.83 -6.64 -9.72
CA ARG A 85 10.90 -5.56 -9.35
C ARG A 85 9.71 -5.41 -10.30
N PRO A 86 9.82 -5.55 -11.64
CA PRO A 86 8.67 -5.44 -12.54
C PRO A 86 7.58 -6.50 -12.30
N GLU A 87 7.96 -7.69 -11.84
CA GLU A 87 7.02 -8.77 -11.53
C GLU A 87 6.32 -8.49 -10.20
N ILE A 88 7.08 -8.07 -9.18
CA ILE A 88 6.55 -7.68 -7.87
C ILE A 88 5.54 -6.54 -7.99
N LEU A 89 5.82 -5.52 -8.79
CA LEU A 89 4.89 -4.40 -9.01
C LEU A 89 3.60 -4.85 -9.72
N ARG A 90 3.68 -5.81 -10.65
CA ARG A 90 2.51 -6.38 -11.32
C ARG A 90 1.64 -7.21 -10.37
N GLU A 91 2.28 -8.04 -9.54
CA GLU A 91 1.60 -8.82 -8.50
C GLU A 91 0.90 -7.89 -7.51
N MET A 92 1.61 -6.87 -7.02
CA MET A 92 1.06 -5.86 -6.13
C MET A 92 -0.15 -5.15 -6.74
N LEU A 93 -0.09 -4.81 -8.04
CA LEU A 93 -1.22 -4.17 -8.70
C LEU A 93 -2.48 -5.04 -8.68
N ARG A 94 -2.35 -6.37 -8.83
CA ARG A 94 -3.48 -7.30 -8.72
C ARG A 94 -4.03 -7.31 -7.30
N VAL A 95 -3.18 -7.57 -6.31
CA VAL A 95 -3.57 -7.68 -4.90
C VAL A 95 -4.29 -6.42 -4.41
N PHE A 96 -3.74 -5.24 -4.67
CA PHE A 96 -4.35 -3.99 -4.19
C PHE A 96 -5.56 -3.54 -5.03
N SER A 97 -5.71 -4.03 -6.26
CA SER A 97 -6.90 -3.72 -7.08
C SER A 97 -8.09 -4.61 -6.75
N ASP A 98 -7.85 -5.85 -6.30
CA ASP A 98 -8.88 -6.83 -5.94
C ASP A 98 -9.46 -6.61 -4.53
N ASP A 99 -8.77 -5.81 -3.71
CA ASP A 99 -9.15 -5.42 -2.35
C ASP A 99 -10.42 -4.52 -2.29
N LYS A 100 -11.17 -4.42 -3.39
CA LYS A 100 -12.48 -3.78 -3.52
C LYS A 100 -13.67 -4.70 -3.18
N ARG A 101 -13.43 -5.94 -2.74
CA ARG A 101 -14.49 -6.91 -2.42
C ARG A 101 -14.76 -7.00 -0.93
#